data_AF-A0AB33QK12-F1
#
_entry.id   AF-A0AB33QK12-F1
#
_cell.length_a   1.000
_cell.length_b   1.000
_cell.length_c   1.000
_cell.angle_alpha   90.00
_cell.angle_beta   90.00
_cell.angle_gamma   90.00
#
_symmetry.space_group_name_H-M   'P 1'
#
loop_
_entity.id
_entity.type
_entity.pdbx_description
1 polymer ?
#
loop_
_entity_poly.entity_id
_entity_poly.type
_entity_poly.pdbx_seq_one_letter_code
_entity_poly.pdbx_strand_id
1 'polypeptide(L)'
;MSTDIYINLDCGAELQITKIGDRFQVLEIVADSDGWRKQKARVIGRLHNTIIGAVNEVRNFALAQYEVLSLTEMESAINSTNQAIKDYFDQHNEYLANLQRA
;
A
#
# COMPACT_ATOMS: atom_id res chain seq x y z
N MET A 1 22.50 -19.12 -16.06
CA MET A 1 21.45 -19.14 -15.01
C MET A 1 21.19 -17.68 -14.64
N SER A 2 20.03 -17.11 -14.97
CA SER A 2 19.65 -15.81 -14.39
C SER A 2 19.19 -16.08 -12.97
N THR A 3 19.88 -15.47 -12.00
CA THR A 3 19.46 -15.54 -10.60
C THR A 3 18.49 -14.41 -10.39
N ASP A 4 17.20 -14.68 -10.60
CA ASP A 4 16.16 -13.74 -10.22
C ASP A 4 16.02 -13.75 -8.70
N ILE A 5 15.92 -12.57 -8.10
CA ILE A 5 15.78 -12.40 -6.64
C ILE A 5 14.35 -11.96 -6.37
N TYR A 6 13.61 -12.77 -5.62
CA TYR A 6 12.24 -12.46 -5.21
C TYR A 6 12.23 -11.91 -3.79
N ILE A 7 11.46 -10.84 -3.58
CA ILE A 7 11.40 -10.08 -2.33
C ILE A 7 9.93 -9.83 -2.02
N ASN A 8 9.45 -10.39 -0.91
CA ASN A 8 8.11 -10.12 -0.40
C ASN A 8 8.21 -8.98 0.63
N LEU A 9 7.40 -7.94 0.43
CA LEU A 9 7.32 -6.82 1.36
C LEU A 9 6.16 -7.02 2.35
N ASP A 10 6.28 -6.47 3.56
CA ASP A 10 5.22 -6.60 4.58
C ASP A 10 3.91 -5.92 4.18
N CYS A 11 3.94 -4.98 3.23
CA CYS A 11 2.75 -4.39 2.63
C CYS A 11 2.01 -5.34 1.66
N GLY A 12 2.48 -6.58 1.49
CA GLY A 12 1.88 -7.59 0.64
C GLY A 12 2.32 -7.55 -0.83
N ALA A 13 3.16 -6.58 -1.22
CA ALA A 13 3.71 -6.50 -2.57
C ALA A 13 4.84 -7.53 -2.77
N GLU A 14 4.79 -8.23 -3.90
CA GLU A 14 5.87 -9.14 -4.34
C GLU A 14 6.71 -8.43 -5.40
N LEU A 15 8.02 -8.31 -5.14
CA LEU A 15 8.98 -7.71 -6.04
C LEU A 15 9.98 -8.75 -6.56
N GLN A 16 10.41 -8.57 -7.80
CA GLN A 16 11.43 -9.37 -8.45
C GLN A 16 12.54 -8.46 -8.98
N ILE A 17 13.79 -8.74 -8.61
CA ILE A 17 14.96 -8.17 -9.28
C ILE A 17 15.44 -9.19 -10.31
N THR A 18 15.38 -8.79 -11.59
CA THR A 18 15.87 -9.61 -12.71
C THR A 18 17.09 -8.98 -13.36
N LYS A 19 17.99 -9.83 -13.87
CA LYS A 19 19.20 -9.40 -14.58
C LYS A 19 18.92 -9.34 -16.08
N ILE A 20 19.10 -8.17 -16.69
CA ILE A 20 18.92 -7.93 -18.13
C ILE A 20 20.27 -7.48 -18.70
N GLY A 21 20.96 -8.38 -19.40
CA GLY A 21 22.35 -8.17 -19.81
C GLY A 21 23.25 -7.99 -18.58
N ASP A 22 23.95 -6.87 -18.48
CA ASP A 22 24.77 -6.50 -17.32
C ASP A 22 24.07 -5.57 -16.33
N ARG A 23 22.77 -5.35 -16.51
CA ARG A 23 21.96 -4.45 -15.69
C ARG A 23 20.90 -5.21 -14.91
N PHE A 24 20.29 -4.52 -13.95
CA PHE A 24 19.27 -5.04 -13.05
C PHE A 24 17.99 -4.23 -13.22
N GLN A 25 16.84 -4.91 -13.31
CA GLN A 25 15.52 -4.31 -13.36
C GLN A 25 14.70 -4.81 -12.17
N VAL A 26 13.99 -3.89 -11.51
CA VAL A 26 12.98 -4.24 -10.50
C VAL A 26 11.62 -4.34 -11.18
N LEU A 27 10.89 -5.39 -10.84
CA LEU A 27 9.53 -5.67 -11.27
C LEU A 27 8.67 -5.90 -10.04
N GLU A 28 7.41 -5.48 -10.08
CA GLU A 28 6.38 -5.88 -9.13
C GLU A 28 5.50 -6.94 -9.78
N ILE A 29 5.32 -8.06 -9.09
CA ILE A 29 4.46 -9.15 -9.53
C ILE A 29 3.05 -8.86 -9.02
N VAL A 30 2.17 -8.49 -9.96
CA VAL A 30 0.77 -8.23 -9.68
C VAL A 30 -0.02 -9.49 -10.04
N ALA A 31 -0.57 -10.15 -9.01
CA ALA A 31 -1.51 -11.25 -9.21
C ALA A 31 -2.78 -10.69 -9.86
N ASP A 32 -3.15 -11.21 -11.03
CA ASP A 32 -4.46 -10.94 -11.61
C ASP A 32 -5.48 -11.77 -10.81
N SER A 33 -6.52 -11.13 -10.28
CA SER A 33 -7.55 -11.76 -9.43
C SER A 33 -8.39 -12.82 -10.16
N ASP A 34 -8.26 -12.90 -11.50
CA ASP A 34 -8.92 -13.90 -12.32
C ASP A 34 -7.96 -15.06 -12.61
N GLY A 35 -8.15 -16.17 -11.90
CA GLY A 35 -7.24 -17.31 -11.74
C GLY A 35 -6.83 -18.13 -12.98
N TRP A 36 -6.78 -17.53 -14.17
CA TRP A 36 -6.41 -18.19 -15.43
C TRP A 36 -5.45 -17.38 -16.33
N ARG A 37 -5.04 -16.16 -15.94
CA ARG A 37 -4.13 -15.33 -16.75
C ARG A 37 -2.76 -15.16 -16.11
N LYS A 38 -1.72 -15.19 -16.98
CA LYS A 38 -0.30 -15.00 -16.65
C LYS A 38 -0.12 -13.85 -15.64
N GLN A 39 0.64 -14.10 -14.58
CA GLN A 39 1.13 -13.07 -13.66
C GLN A 39 1.60 -11.84 -14.45
N LYS A 40 1.05 -10.66 -14.14
CA LYS A 40 1.46 -9.41 -14.78
C LYS A 40 2.59 -8.81 -13.95
N ALA A 41 3.74 -8.60 -14.59
CA ALA A 41 4.84 -7.87 -13.98
C ALA A 41 4.74 -6.39 -14.37
N ARG A 42 4.79 -5.49 -13.38
CA ARG A 42 4.91 -4.05 -13.59
C ARG A 42 6.37 -3.64 -13.39
N VAL A 43 6.92 -2.87 -14.32
CA VAL A 43 8.28 -2.34 -14.18
C VAL A 43 8.31 -1.26 -13.09
N ILE A 44 9.21 -1.39 -12.13
CA ILE A 44 9.43 -0.43 -11.05
C ILE A 44 10.75 0.28 -11.30
N GLY A 45 10.71 1.62 -11.33
CA GLY A 45 11.90 2.45 -11.52
C GLY A 45 12.59 2.22 -12.88
N ARG A 46 13.91 2.37 -12.88
CA ARG A 46 14.75 2.29 -14.09
C ARG A 46 15.68 1.07 -14.05
N LEU A 47 16.40 0.83 -15.14
CA LEU A 47 17.51 -0.13 -15.15
C LEU A 47 18.69 0.39 -14.32
N HIS A 48 19.29 -0.48 -13.52
CA HIS A 48 20.44 -0.18 -12.69
C HIS A 48 21.69 -0.93 -13.16
N ASN A 49 22.86 -0.28 -13.11
CA ASN A 49 24.13 -0.92 -13.45
C ASN A 49 24.65 -1.85 -12.34
N THR A 50 24.14 -1.72 -11.12
CA THR A 50 24.58 -2.50 -9.96
C THR A 50 23.38 -3.05 -9.21
N ILE A 51 23.59 -4.20 -8.56
CA ILE A 51 22.56 -4.81 -7.72
C ILE A 51 22.15 -3.90 -6.56
N ILE A 52 23.10 -3.14 -5.98
CA ILE A 52 22.80 -2.14 -4.94
C ILE A 52 21.84 -1.07 -5.44
N GLY A 53 21.96 -0.65 -6.70
CA GLY A 53 21.01 0.28 -7.31
C GLY A 53 19.58 -0.26 -7.32
N ALA A 54 19.41 -1.52 -7.71
CA ALA A 54 18.10 -2.18 -7.71
C ALA A 54 17.55 -2.39 -6.29
N VAL A 55 18.40 -2.73 -5.32
CA VAL A 55 18.01 -2.85 -3.90
C VAL A 55 17.55 -1.50 -3.33
N ASN A 56 18.21 -0.40 -3.69
CA ASN A 56 17.77 0.94 -3.29
C ASN A 56 16.42 1.32 -3.89
N GLU A 57 16.14 0.90 -5.14
CA GLU A 57 14.84 1.10 -5.78
C GLU A 57 13.75 0.30 -5.06
N VAL A 58 14.02 -0.95 -4.68
CA VAL A 58 13.12 -1.77 -3.83
C VAL A 58 12.83 -1.05 -2.50
N ARG A 59 13.87 -0.50 -1.84
CA ARG A 59 13.70 0.25 -0.60
C ARG A 59 12.81 1.47 -0.79
N ASN A 60 13.01 2.24 -1.86
CA ASN A 60 12.21 3.43 -2.14
C ASN A 60 10.74 3.07 -2.40
N PHE A 61 10.50 1.99 -3.15
CA PHE A 61 9.16 1.47 -3.36
C PHE A 61 8.48 1.08 -2.05
N ALA A 62 9.19 0.33 -1.18
CA ALA A 62 8.66 -0.08 0.11
C ALA A 62 8.28 1.13 0.97
N LEU A 63 9.15 2.15 1.06
CA LEU A 63 8.87 3.38 1.79
C LEU A 63 7.62 4.09 1.29
N ALA A 64 7.48 4.25 -0.03
CA ALA A 64 6.30 4.89 -0.62
C ALA A 64 5.00 4.11 -0.31
N GLN A 65 5.05 2.77 -0.30
CA GLN A 65 3.89 1.96 0.07
C GLN A 65 3.52 2.09 1.56
N TYR A 66 4.50 2.14 2.45
CA TYR A 66 4.24 2.41 3.87
C TYR A 66 3.63 3.79 4.09
N GLU A 67 4.09 4.82 3.37
CA GLU A 67 3.49 6.16 3.45
C GLU A 67 2.00 6.14 3.06
N VAL A 68 1.64 5.44 1.97
CA VAL A 68 0.24 5.28 1.54
C VAL A 68 -0.58 4.51 2.58
N LEU A 69 -0.02 3.44 3.16
CA LEU A 69 -0.70 2.68 4.21
C LEU A 69 -0.98 3.55 5.45
N SER A 70 0.03 4.28 5.93
CA SER A 70 -0.13 5.19 7.07
C SER A 70 -1.14 6.30 6.81
N LEU A 71 -1.19 6.85 5.59
CA LEU A 71 -2.23 7.82 5.19
C LEU A 71 -3.64 7.21 5.25
N THR A 72 -3.79 5.96 4.79
CA THR A 72 -5.07 5.23 4.81
C THR A 72 -5.53 4.97 6.25
N GLU A 73 -4.62 4.58 7.14
CA GLU A 73 -4.91 4.39 8.57
C GLU A 73 -5.33 5.70 9.25
N MET A 74 -4.64 6.81 8.95
CA MET A 74 -5.01 8.13 9.44
C MET A 74 -6.39 8.56 8.96
N GLU A 75 -6.72 8.36 7.68
CA GLU A 75 -8.04 8.65 7.13
C GLU A 75 -9.14 7.84 7.83
N SER A 76 -8.91 6.54 8.05
CA SER A 76 -9.84 5.68 8.78
C SER A 76 -10.09 6.18 10.20
N ALA A 77 -9.03 6.56 10.93
CA ALA A 77 -9.14 7.11 12.27
C ALA A 77 -9.93 8.43 12.29
N ILE A 78 -9.65 9.35 11.36
CA ILE A 78 -10.39 10.62 11.23
C ILE A 78 -11.88 10.36 10.97
N ASN A 79 -12.19 9.45 10.05
CA ASN A 79 -13.58 9.12 9.73
C ASN A 79 -14.32 8.52 10.94
N SER A 80 -13.66 7.62 11.68
CA SER A 80 -14.19 7.07 12.93
C SER A 80 -14.47 8.15 13.97
N THR A 81 -13.51 9.05 14.21
CA THR A 81 -13.68 10.17 15.14
C THR A 81 -14.82 11.10 14.72
N ASN A 82 -14.91 11.43 13.43
CA ASN A 82 -15.99 12.27 12.91
C ASN A 82 -17.36 11.61 13.11
N GLN A 83 -17.45 10.28 12.94
CA GLN A 83 -18.69 9.56 13.19
C GLN A 83 -19.06 9.60 14.68
N ALA A 84 -18.11 9.36 15.58
CA ALA A 84 -18.36 9.45 17.02
C ALA A 84 -18.81 10.85 17.48
N ILE A 85 -18.26 11.91 16.87
CA ILE A 85 -18.70 13.30 17.13
C ILE A 85 -20.15 13.50 16.69
N LYS A 86 -20.53 13.02 15.49
CA LYS A 86 -21.91 13.11 15.01
C LYS A 86 -22.87 12.37 15.94
N ASP A 87 -22.53 11.13 16.30
CA ASP A 87 -23.36 10.31 17.18
C ASP A 87 -23.56 10.99 18.55
N TYR A 88 -22.52 11.64 19.08
CA TYR A 88 -22.62 12.44 20.30
C TYR A 88 -23.61 13.61 20.16
N PHE A 89 -23.51 14.39 19.08
CA PHE A 89 -24.42 15.50 18.84
C PHE A 89 -25.87 15.04 18.68
N ASP A 90 -26.10 13.94 17.98
CA ASP A 90 -27.44 13.38 17.79
C ASP A 90 -28.05 12.94 19.13
N GLN A 91 -27.30 12.20 19.95
CA GLN A 91 -27.73 11.81 21.29
C GLN A 91 -27.99 13.02 22.20
N HIS A 92 -27.15 14.04 22.12
CA HIS A 92 -27.32 15.26 22.91
C HIS A 92 -28.59 16.03 22.50
N ASN A 93 -28.84 16.15 21.19
CA ASN A 93 -30.03 16.79 20.67
C ASN A 93 -31.31 16.03 21.08
N GLU A 94 -31.30 14.70 21.02
CA GLU A 94 -32.41 13.87 21.49
C GLU A 94 -32.67 14.08 23.00
N TYR A 95 -31.62 14.12 23.81
CA TYR A 95 -31.74 14.41 25.24
C TYR A 95 -32.39 15.77 25.50
N LEU A 96 -31.93 16.84 24.83
CA LEU A 96 -32.50 18.18 24.97
C LEU A 96 -33.97 18.23 24.52
N ALA A 97 -34.31 17.56 23.41
CA ALA A 97 -35.69 17.50 22.92
C ALA A 97 -36.63 16.80 23.91
N ASN A 98 -36.14 15.76 24.60
CA ASN A 98 -36.92 15.05 25.62
C ASN A 98 -37.11 15.88 26.89
N LEU A 99 -36.11 16.67 27.31
CA LEU A 99 -36.26 17.60 28.43
C LEU A 99 -37.31 18.70 28.17
N GLN A 100 -37.46 19.16 26.93
CA GLN A 100 -38.45 20.18 26.58
C GLN A 100 -39.89 19.64 26.54
N ARG A 101 -40.06 18.32 26.50
CA ARG A 101 -41.37 17.64 26.43
C ARG A 101 -41.87 17.14 27.80
N ALA A 102 -41.03 17.19 28.83
CA ALA A 102 -41.35 16.84 30.22
C ALA A 102 -41.77 18.08 31.01
#